data_AF-D4LB65-F1
#
_entry.id   AF-D4LB65-F1
#
_cell.length_a   1.000
_cell.length_b   1.000
_cell.length_c   1.000
_cell.angle_alpha   90.00
_cell.angle_beta   90.00
_cell.angle_gamma   90.00
#
_symmetry.space_group_name_H-M   'P 1'
#
loop_
_entity.id
_entity.type
_entity.pdbx_description
1 polymer ?
#
loop_
_entity_poly.entity_id
_entity_poly.type
_entity_poly.pdbx_seq_one_letter_code
_entity_poly.pdbx_strand_id
1 'polypeptide(L)'
;MSEFLKLRKTNCKNCYKCIRHCPVKSIRFSGNQAHIVGNECILCGQCFVVCPQNAKEIADATEAVKVLLEGEEPVVASIAPSFIANYGVGIEAMEQALRQLGFAAAEETAIGATYVNRMYEDILRNRKPDVLISSCCHSVNLLIQKHFPQALPYLADVISPMQAHSVDIRRRMPNAHVVFIGPCLSKKDEADHYTGYVDEVMTFEELTRMLEEANIQLEQNVDHNSQSRTRLFPTSGGILKTMEKVPGYQYISVDGIENCIAALHDLEQGGLNNCFIEMSACAGSCIGGPVMEKYHRTPIRDYAAVDAYAGSEDFPIETLPQERIHKEMEAINRKLPQPTETEIFTILRQMGKNKPSDELNCGSCGYNTCREKAIAIYQGKADLTMCLPYLKDRAENFSDHIINNTSNGILVLNESLEVQQINQTACEILNVRHPSDVLGEQVIRIRDPKDFLDVKNGGATIRDRRTYLAEYNKYVDETILYDASYRVLMCMMRDVTEEERQRRTKESIRQQTIETADKVVDKQMRIVQEIASLLGETAAETKIALTKLKGAISDE
;
A
#
# COMPACT_ATOMS: atom_id res chain seq x y z
N MET A 1 -4.78 -4.38 25.42
CA MET A 1 -3.56 -3.85 24.79
C MET A 1 -3.88 -2.46 24.31
N SER A 2 -3.26 -1.47 24.95
CA SER A 2 -3.35 -0.06 24.59
C SER A 2 -2.83 0.10 23.15
N GLU A 3 -3.64 0.66 22.26
CA GLU A 3 -3.25 0.85 20.86
C GLU A 3 -2.45 2.16 20.74
N PHE A 4 -1.13 2.09 20.93
CA PHE A 4 -0.22 3.25 20.89
C PHE A 4 -0.07 3.88 19.51
N LEU A 5 -0.50 3.17 18.46
CA LEU A 5 -0.45 3.63 17.07
C LEU A 5 -1.75 3.28 16.36
N LYS A 6 -2.58 4.28 16.09
CA LYS A 6 -3.92 4.17 15.52
C LYS A 6 -3.93 4.42 14.01
N LEU A 7 -4.98 3.98 13.33
CA LEU A 7 -5.23 4.27 11.91
C LEU A 7 -6.46 5.18 11.73
N ARG A 8 -6.29 6.39 11.20
CA ARG A 8 -7.38 7.21 10.66
C ARG A 8 -7.83 6.65 9.31
N LYS A 9 -8.91 5.86 9.35
CA LYS A 9 -9.46 5.12 8.20
C LYS A 9 -9.76 6.01 6.99
N THR A 10 -10.32 7.19 7.22
CA THR A 10 -10.71 8.17 6.19
C THR A 10 -9.55 8.60 5.28
N ASN A 11 -8.33 8.58 5.82
CA ASN A 11 -7.16 9.11 5.13
C ASN A 11 -6.40 8.02 4.36
N CYS A 12 -6.57 6.74 4.70
CA CYS A 12 -5.80 5.66 4.07
C CYS A 12 -6.24 5.40 2.62
N LYS A 13 -5.30 5.46 1.67
CA LYS A 13 -5.51 5.16 0.24
C LYS A 13 -4.88 3.84 -0.23
N ASN A 14 -4.54 2.95 0.71
CA ASN A 14 -4.04 1.59 0.44
C ASN A 14 -2.81 1.52 -0.49
N CYS A 15 -1.91 2.51 -0.43
CA CYS A 15 -0.68 2.53 -1.22
C CYS A 15 0.38 1.50 -0.80
N TYR A 16 0.12 0.73 0.27
CA TYR A 16 1.00 -0.28 0.88
C TYR A 16 2.38 0.21 1.36
N LYS A 17 2.64 1.52 1.36
CA LYS A 17 3.95 2.08 1.76
C LYS A 17 4.32 1.71 3.20
N CYS A 18 3.37 1.78 4.12
CA CYS A 18 3.60 1.34 5.50
C CYS A 18 4.00 -0.14 5.62
N ILE A 19 3.44 -1.02 4.78
CA ILE A 19 3.76 -2.45 4.77
C ILE A 19 5.18 -2.68 4.22
N ARG A 20 5.54 -1.99 3.13
CA ARG A 20 6.89 -2.03 2.55
C ARG A 20 7.97 -1.63 3.56
N HIS A 21 7.74 -0.55 4.30
CA HIS A 21 8.70 -0.02 5.27
C HIS A 21 8.55 -0.57 6.69
N CYS A 22 7.68 -1.54 6.94
CA CYS A 22 7.64 -2.21 8.23
C CYS A 22 8.80 -3.24 8.29
N PRO A 23 9.79 -3.07 9.18
CA PRO A 23 10.98 -3.92 9.21
C PRO A 23 10.65 -5.36 9.62
N VAL A 24 9.66 -5.52 10.51
CA VAL A 24 9.22 -6.81 11.05
C VAL A 24 7.91 -7.33 10.40
N LYS A 25 7.46 -6.69 9.30
CA LYS A 25 6.25 -7.05 8.54
C LYS A 25 4.99 -7.28 9.40
N SER A 26 4.83 -6.50 10.48
CA SER A 26 3.74 -6.60 11.46
C SER A 26 2.47 -5.85 11.07
N ILE A 27 2.29 -5.50 9.79
CA ILE A 27 1.09 -4.82 9.30
C ILE A 27 0.31 -5.78 8.41
N ARG A 28 -0.91 -6.12 8.86
CA ARG A 28 -1.87 -6.93 8.12
C ARG A 28 -2.71 -6.05 7.20
N PHE A 29 -2.89 -6.47 5.96
CA PHE A 29 -3.88 -5.89 5.05
C PHE A 29 -5.11 -6.80 4.95
N SER A 30 -6.26 -6.30 5.40
CA SER A 30 -7.54 -7.03 5.34
C SER A 30 -8.69 -6.04 5.22
N GLY A 31 -9.77 -6.41 4.53
CA GLY A 31 -10.93 -5.54 4.35
C GLY A 31 -10.60 -4.19 3.70
N ASN A 32 -9.61 -4.17 2.79
CA ASN A 32 -9.10 -2.96 2.17
C ASN A 32 -8.52 -1.93 3.17
N GLN A 33 -7.98 -2.40 4.30
CA GLN A 33 -7.38 -1.56 5.36
C GLN A 33 -6.12 -2.19 5.97
N ALA A 34 -5.20 -1.33 6.44
CA ALA A 34 -3.93 -1.72 7.03
C ALA A 34 -3.98 -1.71 8.58
N HIS A 35 -3.98 -2.88 9.20
CA HIS A 35 -4.05 -3.11 10.63
C HIS A 35 -2.69 -3.46 11.21
N ILE A 36 -2.33 -2.87 12.34
CA ILE A 36 -1.08 -3.21 13.05
C ILE A 36 -1.34 -4.48 13.88
N VAL A 37 -0.47 -5.46 13.75
CA VAL A 37 -0.47 -6.68 14.56
C VAL A 37 0.36 -6.40 15.82
N GLY A 38 -0.30 -5.97 16.89
CA GLY A 38 0.38 -5.48 18.11
C GLY A 38 1.38 -6.46 18.73
N ASN A 39 1.07 -7.77 18.68
CA ASN A 39 1.96 -8.81 19.19
C ASN A 39 3.30 -8.91 18.44
N GLU A 40 3.37 -8.45 17.19
CA GLU A 40 4.59 -8.48 16.37
C GLU A 40 5.23 -7.10 16.21
N CYS A 41 4.44 -6.03 16.37
CA CYS A 41 4.91 -4.67 16.23
C CYS A 41 5.93 -4.32 17.32
N ILE A 42 7.05 -3.73 16.92
CA ILE A 42 8.11 -3.23 17.83
C ILE A 42 7.99 -1.72 18.10
N LEU A 43 6.91 -1.10 17.62
CA LEU A 43 6.59 0.31 17.84
C LEU A 43 7.69 1.30 17.39
N CYS A 44 8.47 0.96 16.36
CA CYS A 44 9.53 1.83 15.84
C CYS A 44 9.01 3.10 15.13
N GLY A 45 7.72 3.16 14.80
CA GLY A 45 7.11 4.34 14.18
C GLY A 45 7.38 4.54 12.69
N GLN A 46 8.12 3.66 12.01
CA GLN A 46 8.42 3.85 10.60
C GLN A 46 7.17 3.96 9.71
N CYS A 47 6.12 3.20 10.03
CA CYS A 47 4.85 3.27 9.31
C CYS A 47 4.10 4.60 9.50
N PHE A 48 4.38 5.33 10.58
CA PHE A 48 3.89 6.69 10.84
C PHE A 48 4.69 7.71 10.01
N VAL A 49 6.02 7.64 10.07
CA VAL A 49 6.95 8.53 9.35
C VAL A 49 6.70 8.50 7.85
N VAL A 50 6.61 7.31 7.25
CA VAL A 50 6.56 7.18 5.79
C VAL A 50 5.17 7.42 5.18
N CYS A 51 4.12 7.50 6.00
CA CYS A 51 2.74 7.54 5.54
C CYS A 51 2.44 8.86 4.80
N PRO A 52 2.21 8.83 3.47
CA PRO A 52 2.02 10.06 2.70
C PRO A 52 0.62 10.66 2.89
N GLN A 53 -0.26 10.00 3.64
CA GLN A 53 -1.64 10.42 3.86
C GLN A 53 -1.90 10.84 5.31
N ASN A 54 -0.87 10.83 6.17
CA ASN A 54 -1.04 11.04 7.62
C ASN A 54 -2.17 10.18 8.20
N ALA A 55 -2.26 8.93 7.76
CA ALA A 55 -3.31 8.00 8.18
C ALA A 55 -2.94 7.24 9.46
N LYS A 56 -1.68 7.31 9.91
CA LYS A 56 -1.20 6.69 11.16
C LYS A 56 -0.99 7.76 12.21
N GLU A 57 -1.38 7.45 13.45
CA GLU A 57 -1.39 8.43 14.54
C GLU A 57 -0.95 7.82 15.85
N ILE A 58 -0.11 8.54 16.57
CA ILE A 58 0.32 8.14 17.91
C ILE A 58 -0.85 8.36 18.88
N ALA A 59 -1.02 7.47 19.86
CA ALA A 59 -2.03 7.64 20.89
C ALA A 59 -1.78 8.92 21.69
N ASP A 60 -2.79 9.80 21.70
CA ASP A 60 -2.73 11.10 22.37
C ASP A 60 -2.85 10.96 23.90
N ALA A 61 -1.85 11.48 24.61
CA ALA A 61 -1.74 11.54 26.06
C ALA A 61 -2.08 12.93 26.64
N THR A 62 -2.40 13.92 25.78
CA THR A 62 -2.62 15.31 26.20
C THR A 62 -3.66 15.44 27.29
N GLU A 63 -4.82 14.79 27.13
CA GLU A 63 -5.90 14.86 28.12
C GLU A 63 -5.54 14.14 29.43
N ALA A 64 -4.82 13.02 29.37
CA ALA A 64 -4.35 12.33 30.57
C ALA A 64 -3.35 13.19 31.36
N VAL A 65 -2.44 13.88 30.67
CA VAL A 65 -1.50 14.81 31.30
C VAL A 65 -2.21 16.03 31.88
N LYS A 66 -3.20 16.62 31.19
CA LYS A 66 -4.02 17.72 31.73
C LYS A 66 -4.70 17.31 33.05
N VAL A 67 -5.27 16.11 33.11
CA VAL A 67 -5.88 15.57 34.34
C VAL A 67 -4.85 15.43 35.47
N LEU A 68 -3.62 14.97 35.18
CA LEU A 68 -2.56 14.92 36.19
C LEU A 68 -2.19 16.31 36.70
N LEU A 69 -2.11 17.30 35.82
CA LEU A 69 -1.75 18.68 36.14
C LEU A 69 -2.84 19.41 36.97
N GLU A 70 -4.10 19.01 36.84
CA GLU A 70 -5.21 19.51 37.67
C GLU A 70 -5.27 18.84 39.05
N GLY A 71 -4.49 17.77 39.28
CA GLY A 71 -4.43 17.05 40.54
C GLY A 71 -3.72 17.81 41.67
N GLU A 72 -3.82 17.27 42.90
CA GLU A 72 -3.18 17.88 44.09
C GLU A 72 -1.67 17.57 44.19
N GLU A 73 -1.23 16.46 43.59
CA GLU A 73 0.15 15.99 43.67
C GLU A 73 1.04 16.65 42.60
N PRO A 74 2.32 16.95 42.91
CA PRO A 74 3.19 17.67 41.99
C PRO A 74 3.51 16.82 40.75
N VAL A 75 3.39 17.39 39.56
CA VAL A 75 3.77 16.74 38.31
C VAL A 75 5.14 17.24 37.84
N VAL A 76 6.09 16.34 37.64
CA VAL A 76 7.45 16.63 37.16
C VAL A 76 7.63 16.11 35.74
N ALA A 77 8.08 16.97 34.84
CA ALA A 77 8.41 16.60 33.47
C ALA A 77 9.84 16.04 33.37
N SER A 78 9.98 14.83 32.85
CA SER A 78 11.26 14.21 32.50
C SER A 78 11.46 14.34 30.99
N ILE A 79 12.29 15.29 30.55
CA ILE A 79 12.43 15.64 29.13
C ILE A 79 13.59 14.86 28.49
N ALA A 80 13.31 14.14 27.40
CA ALA A 80 14.32 13.42 26.65
C ALA A 80 15.41 14.38 26.13
N PRO A 81 16.71 14.05 26.19
CA PRO A 81 17.80 15.00 25.90
C PRO A 81 17.82 15.50 24.44
N SER A 82 17.10 14.82 23.53
CA SER A 82 16.93 15.27 22.14
C SER A 82 16.07 16.53 21.98
N PHE A 83 15.50 17.08 23.08
CA PHE A 83 14.69 18.29 23.04
C PHE A 83 15.45 19.50 22.49
N ILE A 84 16.75 19.62 22.78
CA ILE A 84 17.58 20.72 22.26
C ILE A 84 17.63 20.71 20.73
N ALA A 85 17.67 19.54 20.11
CA ALA A 85 17.61 19.40 18.66
C ALA A 85 16.22 19.71 18.10
N ASN A 86 15.14 19.46 18.86
CA ASN A 86 13.78 19.72 18.42
C ASN A 86 13.35 21.19 18.59
N TYR A 87 13.74 21.83 19.69
CA TYR A 87 13.26 23.16 20.09
C TYR A 87 14.33 24.25 20.05
N GLY A 88 15.62 23.90 20.03
CA GLY A 88 16.72 24.88 19.99
C GLY A 88 16.92 25.69 21.27
N VAL A 89 16.30 25.28 22.39
CA VAL A 89 16.37 25.96 23.68
C VAL A 89 16.90 25.03 24.77
N GLY A 90 17.50 25.60 25.81
CA GLY A 90 18.05 24.89 26.97
C GLY A 90 16.97 24.43 27.96
N ILE A 91 17.39 23.68 28.98
CA ILE A 91 16.47 23.10 29.98
C ILE A 91 15.79 24.19 30.81
N GLU A 92 16.47 25.29 31.12
CA GLU A 92 15.87 26.40 31.91
C GLU A 92 14.66 27.01 31.19
N ALA A 93 14.78 27.27 29.89
CA ALA A 93 13.69 27.79 29.07
C ALA A 93 12.53 26.79 28.97
N MET A 94 12.83 25.49 28.85
CA MET A 94 11.82 24.44 28.86
C MET A 94 11.10 24.34 30.20
N GLU A 95 11.82 24.43 31.32
CA GLU A 95 11.24 24.41 32.65
C GLU A 95 10.28 25.59 32.87
N GLN A 96 10.68 26.80 32.48
CA GLN A 96 9.83 27.98 32.57
C GLN A 96 8.52 27.82 31.78
N ALA A 97 8.59 27.25 30.58
CA ALA A 97 7.41 27.00 29.75
C ALA A 97 6.50 25.90 30.34
N LEU A 98 7.09 24.81 30.84
CA LEU A 98 6.34 23.72 31.46
C LEU A 98 5.71 24.15 32.81
N ARG A 99 6.38 25.01 33.57
CA ARG A 99 5.79 25.63 34.77
C ARG A 99 4.55 26.46 34.43
N GLN A 100 4.55 27.18 33.32
CA GLN A 100 3.37 27.91 32.84
C GLN A 100 2.22 26.96 32.42
N LEU A 101 2.53 25.73 31.98
CA LEU A 101 1.54 24.68 31.72
C LEU A 101 1.02 23.99 33.00
N GLY A 102 1.61 24.27 34.17
CA GLY A 102 1.20 23.72 35.46
C GLY A 102 2.13 22.64 36.03
N PHE A 103 3.25 22.32 35.37
CA PHE A 103 4.23 21.38 35.92
C PHE A 103 4.93 21.99 37.15
N ALA A 104 5.18 21.16 38.17
CA ALA A 104 5.89 21.56 39.38
C ALA A 104 7.39 21.76 39.15
N ALA A 105 7.99 20.99 38.23
CA ALA A 105 9.37 21.10 37.78
C ALA A 105 9.54 20.40 36.42
N ALA A 106 10.62 20.72 35.71
CA ALA A 106 11.04 19.99 34.52
C ALA A 106 12.55 19.75 34.57
N GLU A 107 12.95 18.51 34.30
CA GLU A 107 14.33 18.06 34.41
C GLU A 107 14.71 17.19 33.20
N GLU A 108 16.00 17.13 32.87
CA GLU A 108 16.47 16.32 31.75
C GLU A 108 16.54 14.83 32.13
N THR A 109 15.97 13.97 31.28
CA THR A 109 16.17 12.50 31.39
C THR A 109 17.65 12.10 31.27
N ALA A 110 18.54 13.01 30.87
CA ALA A 110 19.99 12.81 30.87
C ALA A 110 20.55 12.46 32.26
N ILE A 111 19.91 12.92 33.35
CA ILE A 111 20.23 12.52 34.72
C ILE A 111 20.01 11.00 34.89
N GLY A 112 18.86 10.51 34.44
CA GLY A 112 18.54 9.07 34.35
C GLY A 112 19.55 8.30 33.49
N ALA A 113 20.07 8.92 32.43
CA ALA A 113 21.06 8.30 31.58
C ALA A 113 22.41 8.09 32.30
N THR A 114 22.80 9.01 33.19
CA THR A 114 24.00 8.83 34.04
C THR A 114 23.88 7.60 34.94
N TYR A 115 22.70 7.35 35.51
CA TYR A 115 22.44 6.14 36.30
C TYR A 115 22.64 4.88 35.47
N VAL A 116 21.98 4.81 34.31
CA VAL A 116 22.01 3.62 33.44
C VAL A 116 23.43 3.37 32.91
N ASN A 117 24.17 4.43 32.59
CA ASN A 117 25.54 4.31 32.14
C ASN A 117 26.45 3.64 33.18
N ARG A 118 26.34 4.07 34.45
CA ARG A 118 27.06 3.44 35.58
C ARG A 118 26.65 1.99 35.80
N MET A 119 25.37 1.66 35.57
CA MET A 119 24.92 0.26 35.66
C MET A 119 25.53 -0.61 34.56
N TYR A 120 25.65 -0.11 33.32
CA TYR A 120 26.35 -0.83 32.26
C TYR A 120 27.82 -1.06 32.61
N GLU A 121 28.51 -0.03 33.11
CA GLU A 121 29.90 -0.14 33.56
C GLU A 121 30.06 -1.15 34.70
N ASP A 122 29.14 -1.16 35.67
CA ASP A 122 29.13 -2.11 36.77
C ASP A 122 28.95 -3.56 36.28
N ILE A 123 28.00 -3.79 35.35
CA ILE A 123 27.80 -5.10 34.72
C ILE A 123 29.08 -5.57 34.03
N LEU A 124 29.72 -4.71 33.24
CA LEU A 124 30.96 -5.04 32.53
C LEU A 124 32.12 -5.34 33.50
N ARG A 125 32.24 -4.60 34.61
CA ARG A 125 33.31 -4.78 35.60
C ARG A 125 33.12 -6.02 36.47
N ASN A 126 31.89 -6.25 36.94
CA ASN A 126 31.58 -7.24 37.98
C ASN A 126 31.07 -8.56 37.40
N ARG A 127 30.13 -8.51 36.45
CA ARG A 127 29.54 -9.72 35.83
C ARG A 127 30.36 -10.23 34.66
N LYS A 128 31.08 -9.33 33.96
CA LYS A 128 31.97 -9.64 32.83
C LYS A 128 31.31 -10.53 31.76
N PRO A 129 30.14 -10.14 31.23
CA PRO A 129 29.48 -10.91 30.17
C PRO A 129 30.31 -10.87 28.88
N ASP A 130 30.35 -11.96 28.11
CA ASP A 130 31.06 -11.96 26.82
C ASP A 130 30.45 -10.94 25.84
N VAL A 131 29.12 -10.83 25.81
CA VAL A 131 28.40 -9.83 25.00
C VAL A 131 27.34 -9.14 25.85
N LEU A 132 27.28 -7.82 25.77
CA LEU A 132 26.26 -6.99 26.41
C LEU A 132 25.67 -6.00 25.41
N ILE A 133 24.34 -6.01 25.25
CA ILE A 133 23.57 -5.11 24.41
C ILE A 133 22.87 -4.08 25.30
N SER A 134 22.96 -2.80 24.94
CA SER A 134 22.25 -1.73 25.65
C SER A 134 20.72 -1.91 25.58
N SER A 135 20.02 -1.66 26.70
CA SER A 135 18.56 -1.82 26.84
C SER A 135 17.76 -0.51 26.84
N CYS A 136 18.39 0.62 26.48
CA CYS A 136 17.76 1.95 26.51
C CYS A 136 16.63 2.12 25.47
N CYS A 137 16.80 1.53 24.29
CA CYS A 137 15.86 1.64 23.17
C CYS A 137 14.76 0.59 23.28
N HIS A 138 13.56 0.99 23.72
CA HIS A 138 12.46 0.03 23.92
C HIS A 138 12.03 -0.69 22.63
N SER A 139 12.12 -0.06 21.45
CA SER A 139 11.89 -0.76 20.18
C SER A 139 12.90 -1.87 19.90
N VAL A 140 14.16 -1.72 20.33
CA VAL A 140 15.17 -2.80 20.23
C VAL A 140 14.86 -3.90 21.24
N ASN A 141 14.47 -3.54 22.47
CA ASN A 141 14.05 -4.53 23.46
C ASN A 141 12.88 -5.37 22.92
N LEU A 142 11.84 -4.72 22.37
CA LEU A 142 10.71 -5.40 21.73
C LEU A 142 11.14 -6.25 20.52
N LEU A 143 12.11 -5.79 19.73
CA LEU A 143 12.66 -6.56 18.61
C LEU A 143 13.29 -7.87 19.12
N ILE A 144 14.13 -7.79 20.15
CA ILE A 144 14.77 -8.95 20.77
C ILE A 144 13.72 -9.86 21.41
N GLN A 145 12.82 -9.32 22.23
CA GLN A 145 11.79 -10.10 22.92
C GLN A 145 10.83 -10.82 21.96
N LYS A 146 10.46 -10.21 20.83
CA LYS A 146 9.46 -10.76 19.89
C LYS A 146 10.05 -11.58 18.74
N HIS A 147 11.19 -11.14 18.20
CA HIS A 147 11.75 -11.67 16.95
C HIS A 147 13.09 -12.37 17.12
N PHE A 148 13.90 -11.97 18.10
CA PHE A 148 15.23 -12.56 18.38
C PHE A 148 15.39 -13.01 19.85
N PRO A 149 14.50 -13.87 20.37
CA PRO A 149 14.53 -14.24 21.78
C PRO A 149 15.83 -14.94 22.22
N GLN A 150 16.58 -15.51 21.27
CA GLN A 150 17.90 -16.10 21.55
C GLN A 150 18.96 -15.06 21.93
N ALA A 151 18.75 -13.79 21.59
CA ALA A 151 19.64 -12.70 21.97
C ALA A 151 19.26 -12.06 23.32
N LEU A 152 18.17 -12.49 23.97
CA LEU A 152 17.78 -11.99 25.30
C LEU A 152 18.88 -12.12 26.36
N PRO A 153 19.66 -13.22 26.43
CA PRO A 153 20.76 -13.33 27.41
C PRO A 153 21.85 -12.26 27.27
N TYR A 154 21.97 -11.64 26.09
CA TYR A 154 22.93 -10.56 25.85
C TYR A 154 22.34 -9.18 26.18
N LEU A 155 21.02 -9.06 26.33
CA LEU A 155 20.38 -7.78 26.59
C LEU A 155 20.55 -7.38 28.06
N ALA A 156 21.04 -6.16 28.30
CA ALA A 156 21.26 -5.67 29.65
C ALA A 156 19.95 -5.58 30.45
N ASP A 157 19.91 -6.22 31.61
CA ASP A 157 18.78 -6.38 32.52
C ASP A 157 18.57 -5.15 33.44
N VAL A 158 18.71 -3.95 32.89
CA VAL A 158 18.61 -2.68 33.63
C VAL A 158 17.48 -1.82 33.10
N ILE A 159 16.92 -1.00 33.99
CA ILE A 159 15.90 -0.01 33.65
C ILE A 159 16.41 1.02 32.64
N SER A 160 15.50 1.64 31.88
CA SER A 160 15.89 2.67 30.91
C SER A 160 16.11 4.04 31.58
N PRO A 161 16.78 5.00 30.91
CA PRO A 161 17.00 6.35 31.45
C PRO A 161 15.71 7.05 31.91
N MET A 162 14.62 6.84 31.17
CA MET A 162 13.28 7.33 31.51
C MET A 162 12.83 6.80 32.87
N GLN A 163 12.97 5.49 33.09
CA GLN A 163 12.57 4.83 34.33
C GLN A 163 13.50 5.23 35.48
N ALA A 164 14.83 5.24 35.25
CA ALA A 164 15.82 5.63 36.24
C ALA A 164 15.63 7.06 36.74
N HIS A 165 15.36 7.99 35.82
CA HIS A 165 15.06 9.37 36.19
C HIS A 165 13.79 9.47 37.03
N SER A 166 12.75 8.71 36.68
CA SER A 166 11.53 8.69 37.48
C SER A 166 11.75 8.17 38.90
N VAL A 167 12.57 7.13 39.07
CA VAL A 167 12.95 6.63 40.41
C VAL A 167 13.68 7.70 41.20
N ASP A 168 14.60 8.44 40.58
CA ASP A 168 15.30 9.54 41.25
C ASP A 168 14.37 10.70 41.63
N ILE A 169 13.48 11.12 40.72
CA ILE A 169 12.49 12.17 40.99
C ILE A 169 11.64 11.77 42.20
N ARG A 170 11.10 10.55 42.22
CA ARG A 170 10.26 10.08 43.34
C ARG A 170 11.04 9.86 44.64
N ARG A 171 12.34 9.61 44.56
CA ARG A 171 13.21 9.57 45.74
C ARG A 171 13.33 10.95 46.40
N ARG A 172 13.42 12.02 45.59
CA ARG A 172 13.47 13.41 46.05
C ARG A 172 12.09 13.98 46.37
N MET A 173 11.06 13.54 45.66
CA MET A 173 9.67 13.99 45.75
C MET A 173 8.71 12.77 45.76
N PRO A 174 8.49 12.12 46.93
CA PRO A 174 7.76 10.84 47.04
C PRO A 174 6.40 10.75 46.35
N ASN A 175 5.62 11.83 46.36
CA ASN A 175 4.29 11.83 45.76
C ASN A 175 4.25 12.37 44.32
N ALA A 176 5.39 12.74 43.74
CA ALA A 176 5.40 13.34 42.42
C ALA A 176 4.92 12.36 41.35
N HIS A 177 4.01 12.82 40.50
CA HIS A 177 3.76 12.20 39.20
C HIS A 177 4.88 12.59 38.24
N VAL A 178 5.31 11.66 37.40
CA VAL A 178 6.36 11.85 36.41
C VAL A 178 5.78 11.64 35.03
N VAL A 179 5.87 12.69 34.21
CA VAL A 179 5.50 12.64 32.78
C VAL A 179 6.78 12.67 31.97
N PHE A 180 7.04 11.62 31.20
CA PHE A 180 8.17 11.63 30.27
C PHE A 180 7.77 12.29 28.95
N ILE A 181 8.60 13.19 28.45
CA ILE A 181 8.36 13.91 27.19
C ILE A 181 9.50 13.62 26.21
N GLY A 182 9.22 13.02 25.06
CA GLY A 182 10.28 12.60 24.14
C GLY A 182 9.90 12.39 22.68
N PRO A 183 10.84 11.94 21.84
CA PRO A 183 10.62 11.78 20.39
C PRO A 183 10.05 10.42 19.98
N CYS A 184 9.87 9.50 20.94
CA CYS A 184 9.63 8.09 20.65
C CYS A 184 8.31 7.57 21.19
N LEU A 185 7.47 7.00 20.32
CA LEU A 185 6.19 6.41 20.72
C LEU A 185 6.34 5.09 21.47
N SER A 186 7.45 4.35 21.30
CA SER A 186 7.64 3.07 21.99
C SER A 186 7.79 3.28 23.51
N LYS A 187 8.15 4.48 23.96
CA LYS A 187 8.20 4.81 25.39
C LYS A 187 6.82 4.79 26.04
N LYS A 188 5.73 5.04 25.29
CA LYS A 188 4.35 4.87 25.78
C LYS A 188 4.07 3.41 26.15
N ASP A 189 4.51 2.47 25.32
CA ASP A 189 4.43 1.02 25.61
C ASP A 189 5.36 0.61 26.75
N GLU A 190 6.55 1.20 26.86
CA GLU A 190 7.44 0.94 27.99
C GLU A 190 6.82 1.35 29.34
N ALA A 191 6.17 2.51 29.39
CA ALA A 191 5.50 2.99 30.61
C ALA A 191 4.26 2.14 30.96
N ASP A 192 3.44 1.78 29.97
CA ASP A 192 2.25 0.93 30.16
C ASP A 192 2.63 -0.50 30.59
N HIS A 193 3.70 -1.06 30.02
CA HIS A 193 4.13 -2.42 30.31
C HIS A 193 4.86 -2.54 31.66
N TYR A 194 5.72 -1.56 31.98
CA TYR A 194 6.49 -1.53 33.22
C TYR A 194 5.91 -0.48 34.18
N THR A 195 4.82 -0.87 34.85
CA THR A 195 4.10 0.00 35.79
C THR A 195 4.93 0.38 37.01
N GLY A 196 4.66 1.55 37.60
CA GLY A 196 5.30 2.00 38.85
C GLY A 196 6.55 2.86 38.65
N TYR A 197 6.95 3.11 37.40
CA TYR A 197 8.00 4.06 37.06
C TYR A 197 7.41 5.39 36.63
N VAL A 198 6.88 5.50 35.42
CA VAL A 198 6.37 6.74 34.81
C VAL A 198 4.85 6.69 34.75
N ASP A 199 4.17 7.80 35.06
CA ASP A 199 2.70 7.87 35.07
C ASP A 199 2.13 8.06 33.66
N GLU A 200 2.78 8.89 32.83
CA GLU A 200 2.33 9.16 31.47
C GLU A 200 3.49 9.50 30.54
N VAL A 201 3.31 9.24 29.23
CA VAL A 201 4.32 9.54 28.21
C VAL A 201 3.74 10.41 27.11
N MET A 202 4.36 11.56 26.93
CA MET A 202 4.02 12.55 25.90
C MET A 202 5.13 12.63 24.85
N THR A 203 4.73 12.88 23.60
CA THR A 203 5.65 13.14 22.50
C THR A 203 5.92 14.64 22.35
N PHE A 204 7.01 15.01 21.68
CA PHE A 204 7.26 16.41 21.34
C PHE A 204 6.15 17.05 20.50
N GLU A 205 5.46 16.30 19.64
CA GLU A 205 4.31 16.82 18.86
C GLU A 205 3.12 17.16 19.78
N GLU A 206 2.85 16.34 20.79
CA GLU A 206 1.81 16.59 21.80
C GLU A 206 2.18 17.81 22.67
N LEU A 207 3.43 17.91 23.13
CA LEU A 207 3.89 19.08 23.90
C LEU A 207 3.82 20.36 23.07
N THR A 208 4.26 20.33 21.81
CA THR A 208 4.19 21.49 20.91
C THR A 208 2.76 22.00 20.79
N ARG A 209 1.79 21.09 20.61
CA ARG A 209 0.37 21.44 20.56
C ARG A 209 -0.13 22.05 21.87
N MET A 210 0.28 21.52 23.02
CA MET A 210 -0.10 22.10 24.33
C MET A 210 0.45 23.53 24.51
N LEU A 211 1.70 23.77 24.11
CA LEU A 211 2.32 25.10 24.18
C LEU A 211 1.59 26.08 23.26
N GLU A 212 1.23 25.66 22.04
CA GLU A 212 0.46 26.45 21.09
C GLU A 212 -0.95 26.76 21.62
N GLU A 213 -1.67 25.78 22.15
CA GLU A 213 -3.00 25.95 22.76
C GLU A 213 -2.97 26.95 23.93
N ALA A 214 -1.91 26.93 24.74
CA ALA A 214 -1.70 27.83 25.86
C ALA A 214 -1.09 29.19 25.46
N ASN A 215 -0.73 29.40 24.19
CA ASN A 215 0.01 30.57 23.69
C ASN A 215 1.34 30.82 24.43
N ILE A 216 2.04 29.76 24.85
CA ILE A 216 3.33 29.86 25.54
C ILE A 216 4.45 29.84 24.50
N GLN A 217 5.34 30.82 24.58
CA GLN A 217 6.52 30.92 23.72
C GLN A 217 7.77 30.48 24.49
N LEU A 218 8.63 29.70 23.83
CA LEU A 218 9.92 29.30 24.40
C LEU A 218 10.92 30.44 24.29
N GLU A 219 11.50 30.83 25.43
CA GLU A 219 12.59 31.80 25.45
C GLU A 219 13.82 31.23 24.73
N GLN A 220 14.38 32.01 23.80
CA GLN A 220 15.55 31.61 23.03
C GLN A 220 16.82 31.77 23.87
N ASN A 221 17.00 30.85 24.81
CA ASN A 221 18.15 30.77 25.69
C ASN A 221 18.63 29.32 25.76
N VAL A 222 19.95 29.12 25.76
CA VAL A 222 20.60 27.82 25.93
C VAL A 222 21.54 27.94 27.13
N ASP A 223 21.15 27.33 28.25
CA ASP A 223 21.98 27.26 29.44
C ASP A 223 23.22 26.38 29.19
N HIS A 224 24.21 26.50 30.08
CA HIS A 224 25.42 25.70 30.01
C HIS A 224 25.69 25.03 31.36
N ASN A 225 25.84 23.70 31.32
CA ASN A 225 26.23 22.89 32.45
C ASN A 225 27.37 21.95 32.04
N SER A 226 28.56 22.09 32.62
CA SER A 226 29.70 21.20 32.32
C SER A 226 29.48 19.77 32.82
N GLN A 227 28.65 19.57 33.83
CA GLN A 227 28.28 18.29 34.43
C GLN A 227 27.03 17.71 33.74
N SER A 228 27.12 17.53 32.42
CA SER A 228 26.01 17.08 31.59
C SER A 228 26.39 16.17 30.42
N ARG A 229 27.50 15.44 30.53
CA ARG A 229 28.06 14.57 29.47
C ARG A 229 27.03 13.62 28.85
N THR A 230 26.14 13.07 29.67
CA THR A 230 25.08 12.14 29.21
C THR A 230 23.98 12.79 28.39
N ARG A 231 24.00 14.11 28.17
CA ARG A 231 23.21 14.76 27.11
C ARG A 231 23.50 14.19 25.72
N LEU A 232 24.66 13.54 25.51
CA LEU A 232 25.03 12.83 24.28
C LEU A 232 24.24 11.54 23.99
N PHE A 233 23.52 10.98 24.96
CA PHE A 233 22.75 9.72 24.81
C PHE A 233 21.83 9.61 23.58
N PRO A 234 21.13 10.66 23.12
CA PRO A 234 20.20 10.53 22.00
C PRO A 234 20.91 10.51 20.63
N THR A 235 22.24 10.59 20.58
CA THR A 235 23.05 10.52 19.36
C THR A 235 23.59 9.12 19.12
N SER A 236 23.99 8.80 17.89
CA SER A 236 24.66 7.53 17.59
C SER A 236 26.02 7.44 18.30
N GLY A 237 26.24 6.33 18.99
CA GLY A 237 27.41 6.12 19.85
C GLY A 237 27.38 6.98 21.12
N GLY A 238 26.22 7.57 21.44
CA GLY A 238 26.04 8.49 22.55
C GLY A 238 26.32 7.83 23.90
N ILE A 239 25.87 6.58 24.07
CA ILE A 239 26.17 5.78 25.26
C ILE A 239 27.68 5.55 25.30
N LEU A 240 28.28 5.08 24.20
CA LEU A 240 29.72 4.77 24.14
C LEU A 240 30.64 5.97 24.45
N LYS A 241 30.24 7.18 24.06
CA LYS A 241 30.97 8.43 24.33
C LYS A 241 30.92 8.84 25.80
N THR A 242 29.89 8.40 26.50
CA THR A 242 29.66 8.73 27.92
C THR A 242 30.21 7.65 28.85
N MET A 243 30.44 6.42 28.37
CA MET A 243 30.95 5.31 29.17
C MET A 243 32.43 5.44 29.55
N GLU A 244 32.73 5.03 30.78
CA GLU A 244 34.08 4.62 31.18
C GLU A 244 34.38 3.21 30.67
N LYS A 245 35.10 3.16 29.55
CA LYS A 245 35.42 1.90 28.86
C LYS A 245 36.26 0.97 29.73
N VAL A 246 35.71 -0.20 30.04
CA VAL A 246 36.40 -1.36 30.60
C VAL A 246 37.41 -1.92 29.57
N PRO A 247 38.70 -2.06 29.91
CA PRO A 247 39.71 -2.63 29.02
C PRO A 247 39.37 -4.06 28.59
N GLY A 248 39.73 -4.41 27.35
CA GLY A 248 39.49 -5.74 26.80
C GLY A 248 38.13 -5.93 26.12
N TYR A 249 37.22 -4.95 26.27
CA TYR A 249 35.96 -4.92 25.53
C TYR A 249 36.06 -4.09 24.23
N GLN A 250 35.37 -4.56 23.20
CA GLN A 250 35.06 -3.79 22.00
C GLN A 250 33.74 -3.04 22.20
N TYR A 251 33.68 -1.78 21.76
CA TYR A 251 32.52 -0.91 21.90
C TYR A 251 31.97 -0.59 20.51
N ILE A 252 30.77 -1.06 20.22
CA ILE A 252 30.19 -1.05 18.88
C ILE A 252 28.86 -0.28 18.93
N SER A 253 28.65 0.63 17.99
CA SER A 253 27.36 1.33 17.82
C SER A 253 26.64 0.79 16.59
N VAL A 254 25.37 0.43 16.76
CA VAL A 254 24.49 -0.02 15.69
C VAL A 254 23.19 0.78 15.77
N ASP A 255 22.96 1.66 14.80
CA ASP A 255 21.71 2.40 14.67
C ASP A 255 20.98 2.12 13.36
N GLY A 256 19.66 2.31 13.37
CA GLY A 256 18.76 1.94 12.29
C GLY A 256 18.29 0.49 12.40
N ILE A 257 16.99 0.29 12.30
CA ILE A 257 16.36 -1.00 12.59
C ILE A 257 16.83 -2.13 11.66
N GLU A 258 17.11 -1.85 10.40
CA GLU A 258 17.65 -2.81 9.45
C GLU A 258 19.06 -3.28 9.88
N ASN A 259 19.90 -2.35 10.34
CA ASN A 259 21.24 -2.68 10.87
C ASN A 259 21.13 -3.45 12.19
N CYS A 260 20.17 -3.11 13.06
CA CYS A 260 19.91 -3.86 14.28
C CYS A 260 19.53 -5.32 13.97
N ILE A 261 18.65 -5.54 12.99
CA ILE A 261 18.25 -6.89 12.54
C ILE A 261 19.46 -7.65 12.00
N ALA A 262 20.29 -7.01 11.16
CA ALA A 262 21.49 -7.63 10.63
C ALA A 262 22.50 -8.00 11.73
N ALA A 263 22.71 -7.11 12.70
CA ALA A 263 23.60 -7.34 13.85
C ALA A 263 23.10 -8.48 14.75
N LEU A 264 21.79 -8.61 14.95
CA LEU A 264 21.22 -9.73 15.72
C LEU A 264 21.40 -11.07 15.00
N HIS A 265 21.27 -11.11 13.67
CA HIS A 265 21.60 -12.31 12.89
C HIS A 265 23.09 -12.65 12.88
N ASP A 266 23.96 -11.65 12.96
CA ASP A 266 25.41 -11.85 13.13
C ASP A 266 25.71 -12.45 14.51
N LEU A 267 25.09 -11.92 15.57
CA LEU A 267 25.18 -12.46 16.92
C LEU A 267 24.70 -13.91 17.03
N GLU A 268 23.65 -14.31 16.31
CA GLU A 268 23.15 -15.69 16.25
C GLU A 268 24.17 -16.68 15.66
N GLN A 269 25.11 -16.22 14.82
CA GLN A 269 26.17 -17.07 14.26
C GLN A 269 27.30 -17.35 15.27
N GLY A 270 27.38 -16.57 16.35
CA GLY A 270 28.39 -16.70 17.40
C GLY A 270 29.78 -16.17 17.00
N GLY A 271 30.76 -16.35 17.88
CA GLY A 271 32.17 -15.96 17.64
C GLY A 271 32.55 -14.56 18.09
N LEU A 272 31.59 -13.74 18.53
CA LEU A 272 31.83 -12.45 19.17
C LEU A 272 32.10 -12.65 20.66
N ASN A 273 33.20 -12.06 21.16
CA ASN A 273 33.60 -12.13 22.56
C ASN A 273 33.99 -10.73 23.04
N ASN A 274 33.78 -10.46 24.33
CA ASN A 274 34.05 -9.18 24.99
C ASN A 274 33.54 -7.96 24.21
N CYS A 275 32.24 -7.92 23.91
CA CYS A 275 31.62 -6.83 23.15
C CYS A 275 30.54 -6.11 23.97
N PHE A 276 30.58 -4.78 23.98
CA PHE A 276 29.45 -3.92 24.36
C PHE A 276 28.85 -3.30 23.11
N ILE A 277 27.55 -3.53 22.88
CA ILE A 277 26.85 -3.11 21.67
C ILE A 277 25.76 -2.11 22.06
N GLU A 278 25.96 -0.85 21.69
CA GLU A 278 24.90 0.17 21.70
C GLU A 278 23.97 -0.08 20.50
N MET A 279 22.67 -0.26 20.76
CA MET A 279 21.68 -0.52 19.73
C MET A 279 20.51 0.45 19.79
N SER A 280 20.22 1.09 18.65
CA SER A 280 19.12 2.05 18.50
C SER A 280 18.30 1.79 17.24
N ALA A 281 16.97 1.67 17.37
CA ALA A 281 16.10 1.36 16.23
C ALA A 281 16.03 2.47 15.17
N CYS A 282 16.27 3.73 15.55
CA CYS A 282 16.19 4.88 14.66
C CYS A 282 17.57 5.23 14.10
N ALA A 283 17.64 5.62 12.82
CA ALA A 283 18.88 6.07 12.21
C ALA A 283 19.34 7.38 12.87
N GLY A 284 20.59 7.42 13.35
CA GLY A 284 21.09 8.54 14.16
C GLY A 284 20.64 8.53 15.62
N SER A 285 20.03 7.44 16.12
CA SER A 285 19.51 7.30 17.49
C SER A 285 18.28 8.18 17.77
N CYS A 286 18.01 8.57 19.01
CA CYS A 286 16.77 9.22 19.43
C CYS A 286 16.53 10.60 18.79
N ILE A 287 17.57 11.31 18.34
CA ILE A 287 17.41 12.53 17.52
C ILE A 287 16.73 12.24 16.17
N GLY A 288 16.87 11.01 15.66
CA GLY A 288 16.14 10.50 14.50
C GLY A 288 14.83 9.78 14.87
N GLY A 289 14.31 10.00 16.08
CA GLY A 289 13.07 9.36 16.55
C GLY A 289 11.87 9.69 15.67
N PRO A 290 10.81 8.85 15.65
CA PRO A 290 9.74 8.91 14.64
C PRO A 290 8.95 10.23 14.62
N VAL A 291 8.83 10.91 15.76
CA VAL A 291 8.16 12.23 15.83
C VAL A 291 9.04 13.29 15.19
N MET A 292 10.33 13.30 15.51
CA MET A 292 11.29 14.23 14.93
C MET A 292 11.51 13.94 13.44
N GLU A 293 11.70 12.69 13.02
CA GLU A 293 11.95 12.35 11.61
C GLU A 293 10.79 12.77 10.69
N LYS A 294 9.54 12.70 11.18
CA LYS A 294 8.37 13.09 10.38
C LYS A 294 8.28 14.59 10.13
N TYR A 295 8.63 15.42 11.12
CA TYR A 295 8.38 16.87 11.08
C TYR A 295 9.66 17.74 11.00
N HIS A 296 10.79 17.22 11.48
CA HIS A 296 12.07 17.93 11.64
C HIS A 296 13.26 16.99 11.43
N ARG A 297 13.50 16.57 10.18
CA ARG A 297 14.64 15.69 9.85
C ARG A 297 15.86 16.50 9.42
N THR A 298 16.74 16.84 10.36
CA THR A 298 18.00 17.55 10.07
C THR A 298 19.23 16.90 10.73
N PRO A 299 19.65 15.70 10.31
CA PRO A 299 20.59 14.85 11.05
C PRO A 299 21.90 15.52 11.48
N ILE A 300 22.46 16.39 10.63
CA ILE A 300 23.71 17.11 10.91
C ILE A 300 23.49 18.19 11.99
N ARG A 301 22.41 18.96 11.88
CA ARG A 301 22.10 20.04 12.82
C ARG A 301 21.65 19.48 14.16
N ASP A 302 20.84 18.43 14.13
CA ASP A 302 20.30 17.77 15.32
C ASP A 302 21.45 17.18 16.15
N TYR A 303 22.38 16.49 15.48
CA TYR A 303 23.59 15.99 16.12
C TYR A 303 24.42 17.15 16.70
N ALA A 304 24.71 18.18 15.90
CA ALA A 304 25.55 19.29 16.33
C ALA A 304 24.94 20.08 17.51
N ALA A 305 23.61 20.23 17.56
CA ALA A 305 22.91 20.88 18.65
C ALA A 305 23.07 20.12 19.97
N VAL A 306 22.92 18.78 19.93
CA VAL A 306 23.14 17.94 21.11
C VAL A 306 24.61 17.93 21.54
N ASP A 307 25.53 17.78 20.59
CA ASP A 307 26.97 17.73 20.84
C ASP A 307 27.48 19.04 21.47
N ALA A 308 27.02 20.20 20.99
CA ALA A 308 27.39 21.50 21.52
C ALA A 308 26.77 21.80 22.92
N TYR A 309 25.62 21.19 23.23
CA TYR A 309 24.93 21.39 24.52
C TYR A 309 25.40 20.45 25.61
N ALA A 310 26.08 19.36 25.25
CA ALA A 310 26.61 18.39 26.19
C ALA A 310 27.91 18.87 26.87
N GLY A 311 27.97 18.70 28.19
CA GLY A 311 29.17 18.94 28.97
C GLY A 311 30.21 17.80 28.88
N SER A 312 31.29 17.95 29.64
CA SER A 312 32.39 16.98 29.69
C SER A 312 32.35 16.04 30.89
N GLU A 313 31.59 16.38 31.93
CA GLU A 313 31.47 15.63 33.18
C GLU A 313 30.07 15.04 33.36
N ASP A 314 29.92 13.98 34.15
CA ASP A 314 28.60 13.40 34.43
C ASP A 314 27.78 14.26 35.40
N PHE A 315 26.45 14.14 35.31
CA PHE A 315 25.57 14.75 36.29
C PHE A 315 25.89 14.22 37.70
N PRO A 316 25.81 15.09 38.73
CA PRO A 316 25.90 14.63 40.11
C PRO A 316 24.67 13.78 40.43
N ILE A 317 24.91 12.52 40.80
CA ILE A 317 23.85 11.56 41.11
C ILE A 317 24.17 10.81 42.42
N GLU A 318 23.13 10.54 43.20
CA GLU A 318 23.20 9.69 44.40
C GLU A 318 22.70 8.27 44.08
N THR A 319 23.21 7.25 44.77
CA THR A 319 22.87 5.85 44.50
C THR A 319 21.36 5.55 44.59
N LEU A 320 20.82 4.87 43.57
CA LEU A 320 19.44 4.38 43.58
C LEU A 320 19.30 3.06 44.37
N PRO A 321 18.12 2.77 44.94
CA PRO A 321 17.84 1.47 45.56
C PRO A 321 17.99 0.30 44.59
N GLN A 322 18.73 -0.75 44.96
CA GLN A 322 19.04 -1.87 44.07
C GLN A 322 17.80 -2.66 43.61
N GLU A 323 16.72 -2.65 44.40
CA GLU A 323 15.48 -3.36 44.08
C GLU A 323 14.70 -2.72 42.93
N ARG A 324 15.04 -1.48 42.54
CA ARG A 324 14.31 -0.70 41.52
C ARG A 324 15.08 -0.52 40.21
N ILE A 325 16.25 -1.14 40.07
CA ILE A 325 17.15 -0.90 38.91
C ILE A 325 17.26 -2.09 37.96
N HIS A 326 16.83 -3.28 38.39
CA HIS A 326 16.78 -4.48 37.56
C HIS A 326 15.48 -4.52 36.75
N LYS A 327 15.58 -4.86 35.46
CA LYS A 327 14.45 -4.94 34.53
C LYS A 327 14.40 -6.33 33.91
N GLU A 328 13.39 -7.10 34.29
CA GLU A 328 13.13 -8.41 33.68
C GLU A 328 12.49 -8.25 32.29
N MET A 329 13.09 -8.92 31.31
CA MET A 329 12.64 -8.91 29.91
C MET A 329 12.48 -10.34 29.43
N GLU A 330 11.23 -10.75 29.20
CA GLU A 330 10.90 -12.10 28.75
C GLU A 330 10.64 -12.17 27.25
N ALA A 331 10.79 -13.37 26.67
CA ALA A 331 10.41 -13.64 25.30
C ALA A 331 8.91 -13.51 25.10
N ILE A 332 8.50 -12.62 24.21
CA ILE A 332 7.10 -12.43 23.82
C ILE A 332 6.78 -13.40 22.67
N ASN A 333 6.61 -14.67 23.02
CA ASN A 333 6.39 -15.75 22.05
C ASN A 333 4.96 -15.78 21.53
N ARG A 334 4.74 -15.24 20.32
CA ARG A 334 3.49 -15.42 19.56
C ARG A 334 3.78 -15.57 18.07
N LYS A 335 4.50 -16.64 17.70
CA LYS A 335 4.72 -16.98 16.28
C LYS A 335 3.41 -17.52 15.71
N LEU A 336 2.92 -16.88 14.64
CA LEU A 336 1.88 -17.47 13.81
C LEU A 336 2.39 -18.79 13.21
N PRO A 337 1.48 -19.74 12.92
CA PRO A 337 1.86 -21.01 12.31
C PRO A 337 2.65 -20.75 11.02
N GLN A 338 3.76 -21.48 10.89
CA GLN A 338 4.58 -21.45 9.69
C GLN A 338 4.02 -22.44 8.67
N PRO A 339 3.79 -22.04 7.42
CA PRO A 339 3.32 -22.94 6.40
C PRO A 339 4.41 -23.94 6.00
N THR A 340 3.97 -25.10 5.55
CA THR A 340 4.78 -26.08 4.83
C THR A 340 5.13 -25.59 3.43
N GLU A 341 6.17 -26.19 2.83
CA GLU A 341 6.57 -25.93 1.44
C GLU A 341 5.42 -26.10 0.43
N THR A 342 4.56 -27.10 0.65
CA THR A 342 3.39 -27.37 -0.18
C THR A 342 2.35 -26.25 -0.11
N GLU A 343 2.11 -25.70 1.09
CA GLU A 343 1.18 -24.57 1.29
C GLU A 343 1.72 -23.30 0.64
N ILE A 344 3.02 -23.03 0.79
CA ILE A 344 3.71 -21.90 0.12
C ILE A 344 3.53 -22.04 -1.40
N PHE A 345 3.85 -23.20 -1.97
CA PHE A 345 3.74 -23.44 -3.40
C PHE A 345 2.31 -23.30 -3.91
N THR A 346 1.32 -23.77 -3.15
CA THR A 346 -0.11 -23.63 -3.49
C THR A 346 -0.51 -22.15 -3.61
N ILE A 347 -0.07 -21.31 -2.66
CA ILE A 347 -0.36 -19.87 -2.68
C ILE A 347 0.41 -19.18 -3.83
N LEU A 348 1.66 -19.55 -4.09
CA LEU A 348 2.44 -19.03 -5.22
C LEU A 348 1.72 -19.27 -6.56
N ARG A 349 1.18 -20.48 -6.78
CA ARG A 349 0.40 -20.79 -7.99
C ARG A 349 -0.86 -19.95 -8.13
N GLN A 350 -1.55 -19.64 -7.03
CA GLN A 350 -2.71 -18.73 -7.04
C GLN A 350 -2.33 -17.32 -7.50
N MET A 351 -1.07 -16.91 -7.29
CA MET A 351 -0.51 -15.65 -7.79
C MET A 351 0.14 -15.79 -9.18
N GLY A 352 -0.12 -16.86 -9.91
CA GLY A 352 0.42 -17.12 -11.25
C GLY A 352 1.87 -17.63 -11.28
N LYS A 353 2.48 -17.96 -10.14
CA LYS A 353 3.88 -18.39 -10.06
C LYS A 353 3.95 -19.91 -9.98
N ASN A 354 4.26 -20.55 -11.10
CA ASN A 354 4.27 -22.01 -11.24
C ASN A 354 5.68 -22.60 -11.17
N LYS A 355 6.70 -21.81 -11.48
CA LYS A 355 8.12 -22.21 -11.47
C LYS A 355 8.97 -21.13 -10.80
N PRO A 356 10.19 -21.46 -10.33
CA PRO A 356 11.07 -20.50 -9.66
C PRO A 356 11.37 -19.23 -10.46
N SER A 357 11.40 -19.31 -11.80
CA SER A 357 11.62 -18.14 -12.66
C SER A 357 10.45 -17.16 -12.70
N ASP A 358 9.26 -17.55 -12.23
CA ASP A 358 8.11 -16.65 -12.07
C ASP A 358 8.19 -15.84 -10.75
N GLU A 359 9.08 -16.22 -9.83
CA GLU A 359 9.30 -15.55 -8.55
C GLU A 359 10.17 -14.30 -8.71
N LEU A 360 9.60 -13.23 -9.27
CA LEU A 360 10.32 -11.98 -9.57
C LEU A 360 10.96 -11.31 -8.34
N ASN A 361 10.47 -11.58 -7.14
CA ASN A 361 10.99 -11.02 -5.88
C ASN A 361 11.15 -9.49 -5.89
N CYS A 362 10.24 -8.80 -6.60
CA CYS A 362 10.37 -7.37 -6.89
C CYS A 362 10.04 -6.41 -5.72
N GLY A 363 9.62 -6.91 -4.55
CA GLY A 363 9.33 -6.05 -3.39
C GLY A 363 8.02 -5.22 -3.44
N SER A 364 7.36 -5.12 -4.60
CA SER A 364 6.23 -4.18 -4.83
C SER A 364 5.07 -4.36 -3.83
N CYS A 365 4.81 -5.60 -3.44
CA CYS A 365 3.71 -5.97 -2.55
C CYS A 365 3.99 -5.77 -1.05
N GLY A 366 5.19 -5.33 -0.66
CA GLY A 366 5.56 -5.19 0.76
C GLY A 366 6.59 -6.19 1.28
N TYR A 367 6.84 -7.27 0.56
CA TYR A 367 7.66 -8.41 0.98
C TYR A 367 8.83 -8.59 0.03
N ASN A 368 10.00 -8.95 0.56
CA ASN A 368 11.24 -9.00 -0.21
C ASN A 368 11.25 -10.17 -1.20
N THR A 369 10.59 -11.28 -0.82
CA THR A 369 10.44 -12.44 -1.70
C THR A 369 8.98 -12.83 -1.92
N CYS A 370 8.71 -13.50 -3.03
CA CYS A 370 7.39 -14.06 -3.34
C CYS A 370 6.99 -15.11 -2.30
N ARG A 371 7.98 -15.82 -1.73
CA ARG A 371 7.80 -16.80 -0.66
C ARG A 371 7.41 -16.14 0.65
N GLU A 372 8.08 -15.07 1.07
CA GLU A 372 7.66 -14.25 2.22
C GLU A 372 6.22 -13.74 2.06
N LYS A 373 5.86 -13.28 0.85
CA LYS A 373 4.50 -12.87 0.54
C LYS A 373 3.51 -14.02 0.69
N ALA A 374 3.85 -15.22 0.22
CA ALA A 374 3.01 -16.40 0.35
C ALA A 374 2.83 -16.82 1.82
N ILE A 375 3.90 -16.79 2.61
CA ILE A 375 3.85 -17.00 4.07
C ILE A 375 2.92 -15.98 4.73
N ALA A 376 3.02 -14.70 4.34
CA ALA A 376 2.17 -13.67 4.88
C ALA A 376 0.69 -13.84 4.48
N ILE A 377 0.39 -14.33 3.28
CA ILE A 377 -0.98 -14.69 2.87
C ILE A 377 -1.50 -15.84 3.74
N TYR A 378 -0.70 -16.89 3.94
CA TYR A 378 -1.06 -18.02 4.80
C TYR A 378 -1.39 -17.57 6.23
N GLN A 379 -0.58 -16.66 6.76
CA GLN A 379 -0.76 -16.05 8.08
C GLN A 379 -1.92 -15.03 8.15
N GLY A 380 -2.66 -14.83 7.06
CA GLY A 380 -3.75 -13.86 6.97
C GLY A 380 -3.29 -12.40 7.08
N LYS A 381 -1.99 -12.11 6.89
CA LYS A 381 -1.42 -10.76 6.90
C LYS A 381 -1.56 -10.05 5.57
N ALA A 382 -1.72 -10.79 4.48
CA ALA A 382 -1.59 -10.23 3.15
C ALA A 382 -2.60 -10.85 2.19
N ASP A 383 -2.98 -10.10 1.16
CA ASP A 383 -3.94 -10.54 0.14
C ASP A 383 -3.27 -10.81 -1.22
N LEU A 384 -3.81 -11.74 -2.02
CA LEU A 384 -3.32 -12.07 -3.36
C LEU A 384 -3.25 -10.83 -4.27
N THR A 385 -4.24 -9.94 -4.17
CA THR A 385 -4.37 -8.71 -4.97
C THR A 385 -3.29 -7.68 -4.66
N MET A 386 -2.49 -7.83 -3.60
CA MET A 386 -1.38 -6.91 -3.36
C MET A 386 -0.20 -7.16 -4.31
N CYS A 387 -0.21 -8.25 -5.08
CA CYS A 387 0.83 -8.55 -6.07
C CYS A 387 0.52 -7.80 -7.37
N LEU A 388 1.24 -6.70 -7.64
CA LEU A 388 1.05 -5.88 -8.84
C LEU A 388 1.23 -6.67 -10.15
N PRO A 389 2.29 -7.50 -10.33
CA PRO A 389 2.40 -8.34 -11.53
C PRO A 389 1.18 -9.26 -11.72
N TYR A 390 0.74 -9.94 -10.65
CA TYR A 390 -0.44 -10.80 -10.69
C TYR A 390 -1.71 -10.04 -11.09
N LEU A 391 -1.93 -8.83 -10.54
CA LEU A 391 -3.08 -8.01 -10.92
C LEU A 391 -3.00 -7.56 -12.39
N LYS A 392 -1.82 -7.17 -12.85
CA LYS A 392 -1.58 -6.77 -14.24
C LYS A 392 -1.88 -7.92 -15.19
N ASP A 393 -1.25 -9.08 -14.97
CA ASP A 393 -1.44 -10.27 -15.80
C ASP A 393 -2.91 -10.71 -15.78
N ARG A 394 -3.59 -10.63 -14.63
CA ARG A 394 -5.01 -10.97 -14.51
C ARG A 394 -5.91 -9.99 -15.29
N ALA A 395 -5.60 -8.70 -15.30
CA ALA A 395 -6.36 -7.70 -16.03
C ALA A 395 -6.19 -7.81 -17.56
N GLU A 396 -4.96 -8.07 -18.01
CA GLU A 396 -4.62 -8.29 -19.43
C GLU A 396 -5.33 -9.56 -19.94
N ASN A 397 -5.13 -10.69 -19.27
CA ASN A 397 -5.75 -11.96 -19.67
C ASN A 397 -7.29 -11.90 -19.65
N PHE A 398 -7.90 -11.22 -18.67
CA PHE A 398 -9.36 -11.08 -18.63
C PHE A 398 -9.91 -10.29 -19.81
N SER A 399 -9.25 -9.19 -20.17
CA SER A 399 -9.64 -8.36 -21.31
C SER A 399 -9.46 -9.13 -22.63
N ASP A 400 -8.33 -9.83 -22.79
CA ASP A 400 -8.04 -10.65 -23.96
C ASP A 400 -9.02 -11.81 -24.11
N HIS A 401 -9.42 -12.46 -23.02
CA HIS A 401 -10.42 -13.52 -23.06
C HIS A 401 -11.80 -13.01 -23.49
N ILE A 402 -12.24 -11.83 -23.04
CA ILE A 402 -13.52 -11.25 -23.50
C ILE A 402 -13.43 -10.88 -24.98
N ILE A 403 -12.36 -10.21 -25.37
CA ILE A 403 -12.15 -9.73 -26.74
C ILE A 403 -12.04 -10.90 -27.73
N ASN A 404 -11.41 -12.01 -27.36
CA ASN A 404 -11.25 -13.16 -28.26
C ASN A 404 -12.45 -14.11 -28.30
N ASN A 405 -13.38 -14.05 -27.33
CA ASN A 405 -14.59 -14.88 -27.34
C ASN A 405 -15.84 -14.14 -27.85
N THR A 406 -15.73 -12.87 -28.23
CA THR A 406 -16.84 -12.13 -28.87
C THR A 406 -17.00 -12.57 -30.33
N SER A 407 -18.23 -12.62 -30.82
CA SER A 407 -18.55 -12.91 -32.24
C SER A 407 -18.34 -11.72 -33.16
N ASN A 408 -18.02 -10.54 -32.61
CA ASN A 408 -17.66 -9.37 -33.38
C ASN A 408 -16.14 -9.32 -33.58
N GLY A 409 -15.70 -8.99 -34.79
CA GLY A 409 -14.33 -8.57 -35.02
C GLY A 409 -14.06 -7.23 -34.34
N ILE A 410 -13.03 -7.16 -33.51
CA ILE A 410 -12.60 -5.96 -32.80
C ILE A 410 -11.21 -5.57 -33.32
N LEU A 411 -11.07 -4.30 -33.70
CA LEU A 411 -9.83 -3.65 -34.11
C LEU A 411 -9.67 -2.34 -33.34
N VAL A 412 -8.54 -2.16 -32.67
CA VAL A 412 -8.21 -0.94 -31.90
C VAL A 412 -6.99 -0.28 -32.51
N LEU A 413 -7.06 1.02 -32.77
CA LEU A 413 -5.99 1.83 -33.34
C LEU A 413 -5.63 3.00 -32.41
N ASN A 414 -4.37 3.45 -32.47
CA ASN A 414 -3.96 4.71 -31.86
C ASN A 414 -4.30 5.91 -32.77
N GLU A 415 -4.00 7.14 -32.34
CA GLU A 415 -4.22 8.34 -33.16
C GLU A 415 -3.40 8.38 -34.45
N SER A 416 -2.29 7.66 -34.51
CA SER A 416 -1.48 7.50 -35.73
C SER A 416 -2.02 6.43 -36.67
N LEU A 417 -3.19 5.85 -36.37
CA LEU A 417 -3.83 4.75 -37.10
C LEU A 417 -3.02 3.45 -37.13
N GLU A 418 -2.18 3.24 -36.12
CA GLU A 418 -1.43 2.00 -35.94
C GLU A 418 -2.26 1.00 -35.12
N VAL A 419 -2.28 -0.26 -35.56
CA VAL A 419 -3.02 -1.34 -34.90
C VAL A 419 -2.43 -1.62 -33.53
N GLN A 420 -3.20 -1.32 -32.48
CA GLN A 420 -2.84 -1.61 -31.10
C GLN A 420 -3.34 -2.98 -30.65
N GLN A 421 -4.51 -3.39 -31.15
CA GLN A 421 -5.12 -4.67 -30.81
C GLN A 421 -6.04 -5.15 -31.93
N ILE A 422 -6.05 -6.46 -32.17
CA ILE A 422 -6.97 -7.12 -33.11
C ILE A 422 -7.34 -8.49 -32.54
N ASN A 423 -8.63 -8.83 -32.53
CA ASN A 423 -9.09 -10.13 -32.04
C ASN A 423 -9.17 -11.18 -33.14
N GLN A 424 -9.34 -12.45 -32.76
CA GLN A 424 -9.37 -13.56 -33.70
C GLN A 424 -10.46 -13.43 -34.78
N THR A 425 -11.66 -12.97 -34.41
CA THR A 425 -12.76 -12.79 -35.38
C THR A 425 -12.47 -11.66 -36.38
N ALA A 426 -11.80 -10.58 -35.99
CA ALA A 426 -11.37 -9.55 -36.92
C ALA A 426 -10.29 -10.08 -37.87
N CYS A 427 -9.36 -10.90 -37.37
CA CYS A 427 -8.39 -11.60 -38.22
C CYS A 427 -9.08 -12.48 -39.26
N GLU A 428 -10.14 -13.21 -38.89
CA GLU A 428 -10.93 -14.02 -39.83
C GLU A 428 -11.66 -13.18 -40.87
N ILE A 429 -12.27 -12.05 -40.47
CA ILE A 429 -12.98 -11.12 -41.38
C ILE A 429 -12.00 -10.47 -42.37
N LEU A 430 -10.82 -10.05 -41.89
CA LEU A 430 -9.79 -9.34 -42.66
C LEU A 430 -8.73 -10.27 -43.26
N ASN A 431 -8.92 -11.59 -43.17
CA ASN A 431 -8.00 -12.62 -43.68
C ASN A 431 -6.53 -12.44 -43.21
N VAL A 432 -6.34 -12.08 -41.94
CA VAL A 432 -5.05 -12.00 -41.27
C VAL A 432 -4.75 -13.33 -40.58
N ARG A 433 -3.55 -13.88 -40.76
CA ARG A 433 -3.18 -15.20 -40.20
C ARG A 433 -2.97 -15.16 -38.70
N HIS A 434 -2.15 -14.22 -38.23
CA HIS A 434 -1.89 -14.00 -36.81
C HIS A 434 -1.99 -12.52 -36.45
N PRO A 435 -2.55 -12.16 -35.27
CA PRO A 435 -2.57 -10.77 -34.81
C PRO A 435 -1.20 -10.08 -34.88
N SER A 436 -0.12 -10.80 -34.55
CA SER A 436 1.27 -10.32 -34.61
C SER A 436 1.72 -9.83 -35.99
N ASP A 437 1.07 -10.25 -37.07
CA ASP A 437 1.45 -9.86 -38.44
C ASP A 437 1.10 -8.40 -38.75
N VAL A 438 0.22 -7.80 -37.94
CA VAL A 438 -0.33 -6.45 -38.15
C VAL A 438 -0.23 -5.57 -36.89
N LEU A 439 0.09 -6.12 -35.73
CA LEU A 439 0.29 -5.33 -34.50
C LEU A 439 1.45 -4.32 -34.67
N GLY A 440 1.17 -3.06 -34.34
CA GLY A 440 2.10 -1.94 -34.49
C GLY A 440 2.20 -1.36 -35.91
N GLU A 441 1.52 -1.97 -36.89
CA GLU A 441 1.55 -1.53 -38.28
C GLU A 441 0.40 -0.56 -38.59
N GLN A 442 0.54 0.20 -39.68
CA GLN A 442 -0.49 1.11 -40.16
C GLN A 442 -1.73 0.36 -40.65
N VAL A 443 -2.93 0.82 -40.27
CA VAL A 443 -4.21 0.18 -40.63
C VAL A 443 -4.40 0.04 -42.14
N ILE A 444 -3.78 0.92 -42.94
CA ILE A 444 -3.83 0.88 -44.41
C ILE A 444 -3.41 -0.46 -45.02
N ARG A 445 -2.64 -1.29 -44.29
CA ARG A 445 -2.25 -2.63 -44.74
C ARG A 445 -3.40 -3.64 -44.75
N ILE A 446 -4.44 -3.39 -43.96
CA ILE A 446 -5.61 -4.27 -43.79
C ILE A 446 -6.94 -3.56 -44.04
N ARG A 447 -6.94 -2.24 -44.17
CA ARG A 447 -8.18 -1.47 -44.35
C ARG A 447 -7.93 -0.03 -44.79
N ASP A 448 -8.81 0.51 -45.63
CA ASP A 448 -8.81 1.94 -45.96
C ASP A 448 -8.96 2.80 -44.68
N PRO A 449 -8.02 3.73 -44.40
CA PRO A 449 -8.05 4.57 -43.20
C PRO A 449 -9.11 5.67 -43.23
N LYS A 450 -9.80 5.92 -44.35
CA LYS A 450 -10.69 7.07 -44.54
C LYS A 450 -11.73 7.22 -43.42
N ASP A 451 -12.51 6.17 -43.14
CA ASP A 451 -13.56 6.25 -42.12
C ASP A 451 -13.00 6.50 -40.71
N PHE A 452 -11.80 5.99 -40.41
CA PHE A 452 -11.12 6.23 -39.14
C PHE A 452 -10.65 7.68 -39.01
N LEU A 453 -10.12 8.25 -40.10
CA LEU A 453 -9.74 9.66 -40.17
C LEU A 453 -10.95 10.58 -40.00
N ASP A 454 -12.06 10.26 -40.65
CA ASP A 454 -13.29 11.06 -40.58
C ASP A 454 -13.83 11.08 -39.14
N VAL A 455 -13.92 9.92 -38.47
CA VAL A 455 -14.36 9.84 -37.07
C VAL A 455 -13.38 10.56 -36.12
N LYS A 456 -12.07 10.43 -36.35
CA LYS A 456 -11.04 11.11 -35.53
C LYS A 456 -11.11 12.64 -35.64
N ASN A 457 -11.32 13.17 -36.84
CA ASN A 457 -11.28 14.61 -37.13
C ASN A 457 -12.59 15.36 -36.77
N GLY A 458 -13.43 14.77 -35.92
CA GLY A 458 -14.69 15.37 -35.46
C GLY A 458 -15.93 14.92 -36.24
N GLY A 459 -15.82 13.89 -37.09
CA GLY A 459 -16.96 13.22 -37.69
C GLY A 459 -17.84 12.51 -36.66
N ALA A 460 -19.11 12.29 -36.99
CA ALA A 460 -20.01 11.51 -36.14
C ALA A 460 -19.56 10.05 -36.06
N THR A 461 -19.73 9.44 -34.89
CA THR A 461 -19.53 7.99 -34.71
C THR A 461 -20.31 7.20 -35.76
N ILE A 462 -19.63 6.28 -36.45
CA ILE A 462 -20.27 5.35 -37.37
C ILE A 462 -20.86 4.22 -36.52
N ARG A 463 -22.16 3.94 -36.64
CA ARG A 463 -22.84 2.86 -35.90
C ARG A 463 -23.61 1.97 -36.84
N ASP A 464 -23.39 0.66 -36.71
CA ASP A 464 -24.06 -0.43 -37.43
C ASP A 464 -24.22 -0.15 -38.93
N ARG A 465 -23.20 0.47 -39.53
CA ARG A 465 -23.21 0.83 -40.95
C ARG A 465 -22.87 -0.43 -41.74
N ARG A 466 -23.75 -0.81 -42.65
CA ARG A 466 -23.47 -1.95 -43.55
C ARG A 466 -22.47 -1.54 -44.62
N THR A 467 -21.32 -2.21 -44.64
CA THR A 467 -20.22 -1.95 -45.56
C THR A 467 -19.82 -3.25 -46.27
N TYR A 468 -19.53 -3.16 -47.56
CA TYR A 468 -19.00 -4.28 -48.33
C TYR A 468 -17.48 -4.14 -48.45
N LEU A 469 -16.75 -5.07 -47.83
CA LEU A 469 -15.29 -5.13 -47.89
C LEU A 469 -14.87 -5.90 -49.15
N ALA A 470 -14.59 -5.17 -50.22
CA ALA A 470 -14.32 -5.75 -51.54
C ALA A 470 -13.08 -6.67 -51.54
N GLU A 471 -12.02 -6.29 -50.84
CA GLU A 471 -10.77 -7.07 -50.73
C GLU A 471 -10.97 -8.44 -50.08
N TYR A 472 -11.99 -8.55 -49.21
CA TYR A 472 -12.27 -9.77 -48.45
C TYR A 472 -13.54 -10.50 -48.92
N ASN A 473 -14.31 -9.91 -49.84
CA ASN A 473 -15.60 -10.43 -50.31
C ASN A 473 -16.58 -10.70 -49.15
N LYS A 474 -16.69 -9.75 -48.22
CA LYS A 474 -17.52 -9.83 -47.01
C LYS A 474 -18.45 -8.63 -46.87
N TYR A 475 -19.67 -8.87 -46.39
CA TYR A 475 -20.53 -7.81 -45.86
C TYR A 475 -20.35 -7.76 -44.36
N VAL A 476 -20.08 -6.56 -43.84
CA VAL A 476 -19.93 -6.33 -42.41
C VAL A 476 -20.86 -5.23 -41.95
N ASP A 477 -21.46 -5.39 -40.77
CA ASP A 477 -21.95 -4.25 -40.00
C ASP A 477 -20.81 -3.72 -39.18
N GLU A 478 -20.45 -2.47 -39.40
CA GLU A 478 -19.37 -1.85 -38.67
C GLU A 478 -19.82 -0.69 -37.78
N THR A 479 -19.15 -0.58 -36.65
CA THR A 479 -19.23 0.55 -35.75
C THR A 479 -17.81 1.07 -35.51
N ILE A 480 -17.55 2.34 -35.84
CA ILE A 480 -16.26 3.01 -35.61
C ILE A 480 -16.49 4.18 -34.66
N LEU A 481 -15.79 4.16 -33.53
CA LEU A 481 -15.86 5.17 -32.48
C LEU A 481 -14.46 5.64 -32.09
N TYR A 482 -14.36 6.89 -31.67
CA TYR A 482 -13.15 7.46 -31.07
C TYR A 482 -13.42 7.78 -29.60
N ASP A 483 -12.60 7.23 -28.71
CA ASP A 483 -12.63 7.55 -27.29
C ASP A 483 -11.59 8.63 -26.99
N ALA A 484 -12.07 9.84 -26.66
CA ALA A 484 -11.20 10.98 -26.35
C ALA A 484 -10.48 10.86 -25.01
N SER A 485 -11.00 10.08 -24.06
CA SER A 485 -10.39 9.88 -22.74
C SER A 485 -9.15 9.00 -22.84
N TYR A 486 -9.21 7.96 -23.69
CA TYR A 486 -8.11 7.02 -23.91
C TYR A 486 -7.32 7.28 -25.20
N ARG A 487 -7.76 8.21 -26.05
CA ARG A 487 -7.13 8.58 -27.33
C ARG A 487 -6.96 7.40 -28.29
N VAL A 488 -8.00 6.57 -28.38
CA VAL A 488 -8.02 5.35 -29.22
C VAL A 488 -9.23 5.33 -30.14
N LEU A 489 -9.06 4.78 -31.34
CA LEU A 489 -10.14 4.45 -32.27
C LEU A 489 -10.48 2.96 -32.11
N MET A 490 -11.76 2.64 -31.97
CA MET A 490 -12.24 1.27 -31.88
C MET A 490 -13.20 0.99 -33.02
N CYS A 491 -12.95 -0.09 -33.75
CA CYS A 491 -13.81 -0.60 -34.79
C CYS A 491 -14.32 -1.99 -34.40
N MET A 492 -15.64 -2.13 -34.38
CA MET A 492 -16.32 -3.41 -34.22
C MET A 492 -16.97 -3.78 -35.53
N MET A 493 -16.81 -5.01 -35.98
CA MET A 493 -17.33 -5.52 -37.25
C MET A 493 -18.04 -6.85 -37.01
N ARG A 494 -19.26 -6.99 -37.52
CA ARG A 494 -19.97 -8.26 -37.53
C ARG A 494 -20.10 -8.77 -38.96
N ASP A 495 -19.62 -9.98 -39.23
CA ASP A 495 -19.84 -10.62 -40.54
C ASP A 495 -21.33 -10.97 -40.71
N VAL A 496 -21.94 -10.37 -41.73
CA VAL A 496 -23.36 -10.48 -42.08
C VAL A 496 -23.51 -10.99 -43.52
N THR A 497 -22.45 -11.58 -44.08
CA THR A 497 -22.39 -12.05 -45.47
C THR A 497 -23.45 -13.09 -45.79
N GLU A 498 -23.69 -14.06 -44.90
CA GLU A 498 -24.74 -15.07 -45.09
C GLU A 498 -26.14 -14.47 -45.02
N GLU A 499 -26.38 -13.59 -44.06
CA GLU A 499 -27.66 -12.87 -43.90
C GLU A 499 -27.98 -12.06 -45.17
N GLU A 500 -26.98 -11.37 -45.73
CA GLU A 500 -27.13 -10.57 -46.94
C GLU A 500 -27.35 -11.45 -48.19
N ARG A 501 -26.66 -12.59 -48.30
CA ARG A 501 -26.89 -13.56 -49.39
C ARG A 501 -28.31 -14.13 -49.34
N GLN A 502 -28.78 -14.51 -48.15
CA GLN A 502 -30.15 -15.01 -47.97
C GLN A 502 -31.18 -13.94 -48.31
N ARG A 503 -30.95 -12.70 -47.88
CA ARG A 503 -31.80 -11.56 -48.21
C ARG A 503 -31.91 -11.34 -49.72
N ARG A 504 -30.77 -11.29 -50.42
CA ARG A 504 -30.75 -11.11 -51.90
C ARG A 504 -31.40 -12.28 -52.63
N THR A 505 -31.18 -13.51 -52.16
CA THR A 505 -31.82 -14.70 -52.73
C THR A 505 -33.34 -14.62 -52.57
N LYS A 506 -33.83 -14.21 -51.40
CA LYS A 506 -35.26 -14.02 -51.13
C LYS A 506 -35.86 -12.90 -51.97
N GLU A 507 -35.16 -11.78 -52.14
CA GLU A 507 -35.57 -10.69 -53.03
C GLU A 507 -35.67 -11.16 -54.50
N SER A 508 -34.67 -11.90 -54.99
CA SER A 508 -34.67 -12.46 -56.34
C SER A 508 -35.84 -13.44 -56.57
N ILE A 509 -36.05 -14.39 -55.65
CA ILE A 509 -37.18 -15.33 -55.71
C ILE A 509 -38.50 -14.57 -55.72
N ARG A 510 -38.66 -13.55 -54.86
CA ARG A 510 -39.85 -12.71 -54.82
C ARG A 510 -40.10 -12.03 -56.17
N GLN A 511 -39.07 -11.47 -56.79
CA GLN A 511 -39.19 -10.80 -58.09
C GLN A 511 -39.58 -11.79 -59.20
N GLN A 512 -38.94 -12.95 -59.24
CA GLN A 512 -39.25 -14.01 -60.21
C GLN A 512 -40.67 -14.59 -60.01
N THR A 513 -41.13 -14.66 -58.76
CA THR A 513 -42.50 -15.09 -58.43
C THR A 513 -43.53 -14.09 -58.97
N ILE A 514 -43.28 -12.78 -58.83
CA ILE A 514 -44.15 -11.72 -59.38
C ILE A 514 -44.21 -11.84 -60.92
N GLU A 515 -43.07 -11.92 -61.60
CA GLU A 515 -43.03 -12.07 -63.06
C GLU A 515 -43.74 -13.34 -63.55
N THR A 516 -43.63 -14.44 -62.81
CA THR A 516 -44.31 -15.71 -63.16
C THR A 516 -45.81 -15.59 -62.96
N ALA A 517 -46.26 -14.95 -61.88
CA ALA A 517 -47.67 -14.69 -61.63
C ALA A 517 -48.30 -13.83 -62.74
N ASP A 518 -47.63 -12.75 -63.14
CA ASP A 518 -48.08 -11.88 -64.25
C ASP A 518 -48.23 -12.67 -65.56
N LYS A 519 -47.24 -13.52 -65.91
CA LYS A 519 -47.32 -14.39 -67.09
C LYS A 519 -48.50 -15.38 -67.04
N VAL A 520 -48.82 -15.90 -65.86
CA VAL A 520 -49.97 -16.81 -65.70
C VAL A 520 -51.28 -16.05 -65.87
N VAL A 521 -51.40 -14.85 -65.30
CA VAL A 521 -52.57 -13.98 -65.46
C VAL A 521 -52.80 -13.65 -66.93
N ASP A 522 -51.74 -13.24 -67.66
CA ASP A 522 -51.83 -12.95 -69.09
C ASP A 522 -52.29 -14.16 -69.92
N LYS A 523 -51.79 -15.35 -69.59
CA LYS A 523 -52.17 -16.59 -70.27
C LYS A 523 -53.64 -16.94 -70.00
N GLN A 524 -54.11 -16.81 -68.75
CA GLN A 524 -55.52 -17.04 -68.41
C GLN A 524 -56.43 -16.03 -69.11
N MET A 525 -56.03 -14.75 -69.19
CA MET A 525 -56.80 -13.72 -69.90
C MET A 525 -56.94 -14.03 -71.40
N ARG A 526 -55.89 -14.55 -72.07
CA ARG A 526 -56.01 -15.01 -73.47
C ARG A 526 -56.95 -16.20 -73.62
N ILE A 527 -56.85 -17.20 -72.75
CA ILE A 527 -57.74 -18.38 -72.79
C ILE A 527 -59.19 -17.96 -72.60
N VAL A 528 -59.47 -17.03 -71.68
CA VAL A 528 -60.81 -16.48 -71.48
C VAL A 528 -61.33 -15.78 -72.73
N GLN A 529 -60.49 -15.02 -73.43
CA GLN A 529 -60.87 -14.39 -74.71
C GLN A 529 -61.17 -15.42 -75.81
N GLU A 530 -60.37 -16.49 -75.92
CA GLU A 530 -60.61 -17.58 -76.87
C GLU A 530 -61.91 -18.34 -76.56
N ILE A 531 -62.17 -18.67 -75.30
CA ILE A 531 -63.41 -19.32 -74.85
C ILE A 531 -64.62 -18.41 -75.11
N ALA A 532 -64.52 -17.11 -74.82
CA ALA A 532 -65.57 -16.15 -75.11
C ALA A 532 -65.88 -16.04 -76.61
N SER A 533 -64.84 -16.10 -77.46
CA SER A 533 -64.99 -16.16 -78.92
C SER A 533 -65.74 -17.40 -79.37
N LEU A 534 -65.33 -18.59 -78.89
CA LEU A 534 -65.95 -19.88 -79.23
C LEU A 534 -67.40 -19.98 -78.73
N LEU A 535 -67.68 -19.48 -77.52
CA LEU A 535 -69.04 -19.40 -76.97
C LEU A 535 -69.91 -18.44 -77.78
N GLY A 536 -69.36 -17.32 -78.24
CA GLY A 536 -70.05 -16.39 -79.13
C GLY A 536 -70.41 -17.02 -80.48
N GLU A 537 -69.49 -17.79 -81.05
CA GLU A 537 -69.67 -18.50 -82.33
C GLU A 537 -70.75 -19.59 -82.22
N THR A 538 -70.64 -20.48 -81.22
CA THR A 538 -71.63 -21.54 -80.99
C THR A 538 -73.03 -21.00 -80.66
N ALA A 539 -73.13 -19.90 -79.91
CA ALA A 539 -74.40 -19.25 -79.64
C ALA A 539 -75.03 -18.67 -80.93
N ALA A 540 -74.23 -18.10 -81.83
CA ALA A 540 -74.68 -17.61 -83.12
C ALA A 540 -75.18 -18.75 -84.03
N GLU A 541 -74.43 -19.85 -84.12
CA GLU A 541 -74.84 -21.05 -84.87
C GLU A 541 -76.14 -21.65 -84.32
N THR A 542 -76.25 -21.78 -82.99
CA THR A 542 -77.45 -22.30 -82.33
C THR A 542 -78.66 -21.42 -82.60
N LYS A 543 -78.49 -20.09 -82.58
CA LYS A 543 -79.55 -19.14 -82.95
C LYS A 543 -79.98 -19.32 -84.40
N ILE A 544 -79.05 -19.49 -85.34
CA ILE A 544 -79.36 -19.73 -86.76
C ILE A 544 -80.14 -21.06 -86.92
N ALA A 545 -79.68 -22.13 -86.26
CA ALA A 545 -80.34 -23.43 -86.31
C ALA A 545 -81.76 -23.39 -85.71
N LEU A 546 -81.94 -22.76 -84.55
CA LEU A 546 -83.25 -22.56 -83.92
C LEU A 546 -84.18 -21.66 -84.75
N THR A 547 -83.63 -20.65 -85.43
CA THR A 547 -84.42 -19.78 -86.33
C THR A 547 -84.89 -20.55 -87.56
N LYS A 548 -84.06 -21.43 -88.13
CA LYS A 548 -84.45 -22.34 -89.23
C LYS A 548 -85.50 -23.37 -88.78
N LEU A 549 -85.33 -23.95 -87.59
CA LEU A 549 -86.32 -24.86 -86.99
C LEU A 549 -87.67 -24.16 -86.74
N LYS A 550 -87.64 -22.94 -86.22
CA LYS A 550 -88.85 -22.12 -86.04
C LYS A 550 -89.53 -21.83 -87.38
N GLY A 551 -88.76 -21.58 -88.45
CA GLY A 551 -89.30 -21.46 -89.81
C GLY A 551 -90.00 -22.74 -90.29
N ALA A 552 -89.38 -23.90 -90.09
CA ALA A 552 -89.95 -25.20 -90.51
C ALA A 552 -91.21 -25.61 -89.74
N ILE A 553 -91.37 -25.17 -88.48
CA ILE A 553 -92.57 -25.41 -87.65
C ILE A 553 -93.69 -24.39 -87.97
N SER A 554 -93.40 -23.31 -88.70
CA SER A 554 -94.38 -22.28 -89.07
C SER A 554 -95.01 -22.48 -90.46
N ASP A 555 -94.61 -23.53 -91.18
CA ASP A 555 -95.09 -23.89 -92.54
C ASP A 555 -95.96 -25.18 -92.55
N GLU A 556 -96.46 -25.61 -91.37
CA GLU A 556 -97.70 -26.40 -91.22
C GLU A 556 -98.87 -25.47 -90.91
#